data_AF-A0A428PDL1-F1
#
_entry.id   AF-A0A428PDL1-F1
#
_cell.length_a   1.000
_cell.length_b   1.000
_cell.length_c   1.000
_cell.angle_alpha   90.00
_cell.angle_beta   90.00
_cell.angle_gamma   90.00
#
_symmetry.space_group_name_H-M   'P 1'
#
loop_
_entity.id
_entity.type
_entity.pdbx_description
1 polymer ?
#
loop_
_entity_poly.entity_id
_entity_poly.type
_entity_poly.pdbx_seq_one_letter_code
_entity_poly.pdbx_strand_id
1 'polypeptide(L)'
;MALSQSTRESSHRYFNAATRNVTSKDQLVTSPEGLETLMLEGLYQITSGNLQLGWLTFRRAIGIAQLIGLASESQECAESDWSPSDTCTVSTSSFLWFRLNYSDRVLSLIMGLPFAAPGDGFASPEVLAADVPMGRLERMHTVVMGHLIARN
;
A
#
# COMPACT_ATOMS: atom_id res chain seq x y z
N MET A 1 23.52 24.47 6.24
CA MET A 1 22.10 24.64 5.86
C MET A 1 21.25 24.25 7.04
N ALA A 2 20.76 25.21 7.83
CA ALA A 2 19.84 24.94 8.91
C ALA A 2 18.45 24.71 8.31
N LEU A 3 17.79 23.62 8.70
CA LEU A 3 16.35 23.43 8.47
C LEU A 3 15.62 24.51 9.28
N SER A 4 15.36 25.67 8.68
CA SER A 4 14.78 26.84 9.37
C SER A 4 13.29 26.68 9.73
N GLN A 5 12.67 25.58 9.29
CA GLN A 5 11.25 25.29 9.49
C GLN A 5 11.07 24.03 10.32
N SER A 6 10.00 23.99 11.11
CA SER A 6 9.63 22.80 11.88
C SER A 6 9.32 21.62 10.94
N THR A 7 9.69 20.40 11.32
CA THR A 7 9.41 19.17 10.56
C THR A 7 7.94 19.05 10.18
N ARG A 8 7.02 19.51 11.06
CA ARG A 8 5.58 19.51 10.80
C ARG A 8 5.15 20.47 9.69
N GLU A 9 5.79 21.64 9.63
CA GLU A 9 5.50 22.63 8.60
C GLU A 9 6.00 22.14 7.24
N SER A 10 7.22 21.59 7.21
CA SER A 10 7.79 20.97 6.01
C SER A 10 6.95 19.80 5.51
N SER A 11 6.52 18.89 6.40
CA SER A 11 5.68 17.74 6.00
C SER A 11 4.33 18.18 5.44
N HIS A 12 3.68 19.16 6.07
CA HIS A 12 2.43 19.74 5.57
C HIS A 12 2.60 20.40 4.20
N ARG A 13 3.72 21.11 3.97
CA ARG A 13 4.03 21.71 2.66
C ARG A 13 4.23 20.65 1.58
N TYR A 14 4.99 19.60 1.86
CA TYR A 14 5.21 18.51 0.90
C TYR A 14 3.93 17.73 0.61
N PHE A 15 3.14 17.44 1.64
CA PHE A 15 1.81 16.84 1.50
C PHE A 15 0.95 17.66 0.54
N ASN A 16 0.79 18.97 0.79
CA ASN A 16 -0.02 19.83 -0.08
C ASN A 16 0.51 19.90 -1.52
N ALA A 17 1.83 19.91 -1.69
CA ALA A 17 2.44 19.90 -3.02
C ALA A 17 2.17 18.59 -3.76
N ALA A 18 2.31 17.44 -3.09
CA ALA A 18 2.02 16.12 -3.65
C ALA A 18 0.54 15.97 -3.99
N THR A 19 -0.36 16.34 -3.06
CA THR A 19 -1.81 16.29 -3.28
C THR A 19 -2.23 17.13 -4.49
N ARG A 20 -1.75 18.37 -4.58
CA ARG A 20 -2.14 19.29 -5.65
C ARG A 20 -1.57 18.93 -7.02
N ASN A 21 -0.34 18.41 -7.07
CA ASN A 21 0.36 18.26 -8.35
C ASN A 21 0.38 16.83 -8.88
N VAL A 22 0.29 15.83 -7.99
CA VAL A 22 0.44 14.40 -8.30
C VAL A 22 -0.85 13.66 -7.97
N THR A 23 -1.18 13.50 -6.70
CA THR A 23 -2.16 12.49 -6.29
C THR A 23 -3.59 12.87 -6.61
N SER A 24 -3.90 14.15 -6.87
CA SER A 24 -5.19 14.58 -7.41
C SER A 24 -5.41 14.23 -8.90
N LYS A 25 -4.38 13.75 -9.60
CA LYS A 25 -4.43 13.44 -11.04
C LYS A 25 -4.27 11.95 -11.25
N ASP A 26 -5.36 11.24 -11.56
CA ASP A 26 -5.36 9.78 -11.76
C ASP A 26 -4.28 9.31 -12.75
N GLN A 27 -4.04 10.06 -13.83
CA GLN A 27 -3.00 9.77 -14.83
C GLN A 27 -1.57 9.73 -14.28
N LEU A 28 -1.30 10.41 -13.17
CA LEU A 28 0.02 10.44 -12.54
C LEU A 28 0.16 9.40 -11.43
N VAL A 29 -0.95 8.86 -10.92
CA VAL A 29 -0.94 7.79 -9.91
C VAL A 29 -1.07 6.41 -10.51
N THR A 30 -1.32 6.28 -11.82
CA THR A 30 -1.26 5.02 -12.58
C THR A 30 0.17 4.59 -12.91
N SER A 31 1.08 4.67 -11.94
CA SER A 31 2.44 4.12 -11.99
C SER A 31 2.85 3.64 -10.59
N PRO A 32 3.86 2.77 -10.44
CA PRO A 32 4.33 2.33 -9.12
C PRO A 32 4.73 3.49 -8.20
N GLU A 33 5.47 4.48 -8.72
CA GLU A 33 5.91 5.66 -7.96
C GLU A 33 4.74 6.59 -7.61
N GLY A 34 3.78 6.69 -8.53
CA GLY A 34 2.54 7.43 -8.32
C GLY A 34 1.67 6.79 -7.23
N LEU A 35 1.56 5.46 -7.23
CA LEU A 35 0.89 4.68 -6.19
C LEU A 35 1.61 4.80 -4.85
N GLU A 36 2.94 4.76 -4.82
CA GLU A 36 3.71 5.00 -3.59
C GLU A 36 3.44 6.40 -3.04
N THR A 37 3.39 7.42 -3.90
CA THR A 37 3.05 8.79 -3.48
C THR A 37 1.64 8.87 -2.90
N LEU A 38 0.67 8.19 -3.51
CA LEU A 38 -0.71 8.11 -3.02
C LEU A 38 -0.80 7.34 -1.68
N MET A 39 0.01 6.28 -1.52
CA MET A 39 0.15 5.54 -0.26
C MET A 39 0.71 6.43 0.85
N LEU A 40 1.74 7.22 0.57
CA LEU A 40 2.33 8.19 1.51
C LEU A 40 1.34 9.29 1.90
N GLU A 41 0.50 9.75 0.97
CA GLU A 41 -0.61 10.67 1.26
C GLU A 41 -1.60 10.05 2.27
N GLY A 42 -2.00 8.80 2.05
CA GLY A 42 -2.86 8.06 2.98
C GLY A 42 -2.24 7.94 4.37
N LEU A 43 -0.95 7.63 4.45
CA LEU A 43 -0.22 7.55 5.71
C LEU A 43 -0.12 8.91 6.42
N TYR A 44 0.09 10.00 5.68
CA TYR A 44 0.07 11.34 6.25
C TYR A 44 -1.29 11.68 6.87
N GLN A 45 -2.39 11.30 6.21
CA GLN A 45 -3.73 11.49 6.75
C GLN A 45 -3.93 10.73 8.06
N ILE A 46 -3.52 9.45 8.11
CA ILE A 46 -3.59 8.63 9.34
C ILE A 46 -2.80 9.30 10.48
N THR A 47 -1.53 9.63 10.22
CA THR A 47 -0.64 10.22 11.24
C THR A 47 -1.07 11.62 11.67
N SER A 48 -1.85 12.33 10.85
CA SER A 48 -2.48 13.61 11.18
C SER A 48 -3.83 13.47 11.91
N GLY A 49 -4.30 12.24 12.15
CA GLY A 49 -5.56 11.94 12.84
C GLY A 49 -6.78 11.77 11.93
N ASN A 50 -6.63 11.89 10.62
CA ASN A 50 -7.71 11.80 9.64
C ASN A 50 -7.86 10.35 9.12
N LEU A 51 -8.24 9.42 9.99
CA LEU A 51 -8.33 7.98 9.66
C LEU A 51 -9.25 7.69 8.46
N GLN A 52 -10.41 8.34 8.40
CA GLN A 52 -11.39 8.15 7.32
C GLN A 52 -10.81 8.59 5.96
N LEU A 53 -10.12 9.73 5.91
CA LEU A 53 -9.48 10.19 4.69
C LEU A 53 -8.33 9.27 4.29
N GLY A 54 -7.51 8.84 5.25
CA GLY A 54 -6.48 7.85 5.01
C GLY A 54 -7.05 6.59 4.36
N TRP A 55 -8.11 6.03 4.95
CA TRP A 55 -8.79 4.84 4.43
C TRP A 55 -9.34 5.01 3.01
N LEU A 56 -10.03 6.12 2.72
CA LEU A 56 -10.51 6.41 1.37
C LEU A 56 -9.35 6.49 0.36
N THR A 57 -8.23 7.10 0.76
CA THR A 57 -7.02 7.16 -0.06
C THR A 57 -6.45 5.78 -0.36
N PHE A 58 -6.37 4.89 0.64
CA PHE A 58 -5.92 3.51 0.43
C PHE A 58 -6.85 2.72 -0.50
N ARG A 59 -8.17 2.88 -0.36
CA ARG A 59 -9.12 2.23 -1.26
C ARG A 59 -9.00 2.70 -2.70
N ARG A 60 -8.79 4.01 -2.90
CA ARG A 60 -8.50 4.55 -4.23
C ARG A 60 -7.20 3.98 -4.79
N ALA A 61 -6.15 3.90 -3.98
CA ALA A 61 -4.88 3.31 -4.38
C ALA A 61 -5.01 1.84 -4.78
N ILE A 62 -5.77 1.03 -4.02
CA ILE A 62 -6.06 -0.37 -4.34
C ILE A 62 -6.78 -0.48 -5.69
N GLY A 63 -7.81 0.34 -5.92
CA GLY A 63 -8.55 0.33 -7.19
C GLY A 63 -7.64 0.66 -8.39
N ILE A 64 -6.76 1.64 -8.24
CA ILE A 64 -5.80 2.01 -9.30
C ILE A 64 -4.76 0.90 -9.51
N ALA A 65 -4.24 0.31 -8.43
CA ALA A 65 -3.31 -0.81 -8.49
C ALA A 65 -3.91 -2.03 -9.21
N GLN A 66 -5.20 -2.31 -8.99
CA GLN A 66 -5.92 -3.35 -9.73
C GLN A 66 -6.06 -3.02 -11.21
N LEU A 67 -6.37 -1.77 -11.56
CA LEU A 67 -6.52 -1.34 -12.96
C LEU A 67 -5.23 -1.45 -13.76
N ILE A 68 -4.07 -1.24 -13.13
CA ILE A 68 -2.76 -1.36 -13.80
C ILE A 68 -2.17 -2.78 -13.72
N GLY A 69 -2.89 -3.75 -13.17
CA GLY A 69 -2.45 -5.16 -13.13
C GLY A 69 -1.50 -5.53 -11.99
N LEU A 70 -1.23 -4.61 -11.05
CA LEU A 70 -0.28 -4.81 -9.96
C LEU A 70 -0.62 -6.03 -9.07
N ALA A 71 -1.93 -6.33 -8.93
CA ALA A 71 -2.41 -7.47 -8.18
C ALA A 71 -2.01 -8.81 -8.82
N SER A 72 -2.08 -8.91 -10.14
CA SER A 72 -1.75 -10.11 -10.92
C SER A 72 -0.24 -10.32 -11.02
N GLU A 73 0.52 -9.25 -11.25
CA GLU A 73 1.99 -9.29 -11.25
C GLU A 73 2.54 -9.82 -9.92
N SER A 74 1.94 -9.43 -8.79
CA SER A 74 2.38 -9.93 -7.48
C SER A 74 2.22 -11.45 -7.29
N GLN A 75 1.31 -12.07 -8.04
CA GLN A 75 0.99 -13.50 -7.94
C GLN A 75 1.85 -14.35 -8.88
N GLU A 76 2.07 -13.91 -10.12
CA GLU A 76 2.88 -14.63 -11.12
C GLU A 76 4.37 -14.71 -10.76
N CYS A 77 4.86 -13.74 -10.00
CA CYS A 77 6.27 -13.68 -9.59
C CYS A 77 6.64 -14.62 -8.44
N ALA A 78 5.66 -15.17 -7.71
CA ALA A 78 5.90 -16.26 -6.78
C ALA A 78 6.23 -17.58 -7.51
N GLU A 79 5.90 -17.68 -8.81
CA GLU A 79 5.91 -18.92 -9.57
C GLU A 79 6.99 -18.99 -10.67
N SER A 80 7.77 -17.93 -10.94
CA SER A 80 8.63 -17.85 -12.13
C SER A 80 10.07 -17.33 -11.92
N ASP A 81 11.00 -17.87 -12.72
CA ASP A 81 12.46 -17.67 -12.68
C ASP A 81 12.86 -16.46 -13.59
N TRP A 82 12.61 -15.23 -13.12
CA TRP A 82 12.77 -14.01 -13.93
C TRP A 82 14.19 -13.40 -13.94
N SER A 83 14.46 -12.60 -14.99
CA SER A 83 15.73 -11.91 -15.21
C SER A 83 16.03 -10.83 -14.14
N PRO A 84 17.31 -10.53 -13.81
CA PRO A 84 17.68 -9.66 -12.70
C PRO A 84 17.16 -8.21 -12.79
N SER A 85 16.91 -7.72 -14.01
CA SER A 85 16.42 -6.34 -14.21
C SER A 85 14.92 -6.22 -13.97
N ASP A 86 14.17 -7.29 -14.26
CA ASP A 86 12.72 -7.37 -14.04
C ASP A 86 12.40 -7.72 -12.57
N THR A 87 13.33 -8.38 -11.87
CA THR A 87 13.17 -8.72 -10.45
C THR A 87 12.96 -7.49 -9.55
N CYS A 88 13.59 -6.35 -9.87
CA CYS A 88 13.56 -5.16 -9.01
C CYS A 88 12.21 -4.41 -9.08
N THR A 89 11.66 -4.26 -10.29
CA THR A 89 10.33 -3.65 -10.52
C THR A 89 9.23 -4.53 -9.95
N VAL A 90 9.32 -5.85 -10.18
CA VAL A 90 8.44 -6.87 -9.62
C VAL A 90 8.42 -6.86 -8.08
N SER A 91 9.60 -6.78 -7.45
CA SER A 91 9.73 -6.72 -5.99
C SER A 91 9.04 -5.48 -5.42
N THR A 92 9.14 -4.36 -6.13
CA THR A 92 8.50 -3.09 -5.74
C THR A 92 6.98 -3.17 -5.87
N SER A 93 6.45 -3.73 -6.97
CA SER A 93 5.01 -3.94 -7.18
C SER A 93 4.40 -4.86 -6.12
N SER A 94 5.05 -6.00 -5.83
CA SER A 94 4.59 -6.95 -4.82
C SER A 94 4.61 -6.33 -3.41
N PHE A 95 5.66 -5.58 -3.08
CA PHE A 95 5.73 -4.83 -1.82
C PHE A 95 4.62 -3.78 -1.73
N LEU A 96 4.42 -2.95 -2.75
CA LEU A 96 3.35 -1.94 -2.76
C LEU A 96 1.97 -2.58 -2.61
N TRP A 97 1.69 -3.65 -3.36
CA TRP A 97 0.42 -4.38 -3.27
C TRP A 97 0.16 -4.87 -1.84
N PHE A 98 1.16 -5.49 -1.22
CA PHE A 98 1.09 -5.92 0.17
C PHE A 98 0.81 -4.75 1.13
N ARG A 99 1.55 -3.64 1.00
CA ARG A 99 1.40 -2.48 1.91
C ARG A 99 0.05 -1.80 1.78
N LEU A 100 -0.51 -1.74 0.58
CA LEU A 100 -1.88 -1.26 0.34
C LEU A 100 -2.91 -2.15 1.05
N ASN A 101 -2.80 -3.48 0.87
CA ASN A 101 -3.71 -4.44 1.52
C ASN A 101 -3.59 -4.44 3.05
N TYR A 102 -2.37 -4.37 3.59
CA TYR A 102 -2.15 -4.25 5.04
C TYR A 102 -2.86 -3.01 5.59
N SER A 103 -2.65 -1.85 4.96
CA SER A 103 -3.20 -0.58 5.44
C SER A 103 -4.73 -0.54 5.35
N ASP A 104 -5.32 -1.01 4.25
CA ASP A 104 -6.77 -1.10 4.09
C ASP A 104 -7.39 -2.06 5.12
N ARG A 105 -6.81 -3.24 5.36
CA ARG A 105 -7.36 -4.21 6.32
C ARG A 105 -7.23 -3.74 7.78
N VAL A 106 -6.11 -3.12 8.17
CA VAL A 106 -5.97 -2.53 9.52
C VAL A 106 -7.05 -1.46 9.74
N LEU A 107 -7.20 -0.54 8.81
CA LEU A 107 -8.16 0.56 8.92
C LEU A 107 -9.61 0.07 8.88
N SER A 108 -9.90 -0.88 7.99
CA SER A 108 -11.22 -1.48 7.86
C SER A 108 -11.61 -2.23 9.13
N LEU A 109 -10.68 -2.97 9.74
CA LEU A 109 -10.91 -3.63 11.02
C LEU A 109 -11.17 -2.62 12.16
N ILE A 110 -10.36 -1.56 12.26
CA ILE A 110 -10.52 -0.51 13.28
C ILE A 110 -11.89 0.18 13.14
N MET A 111 -12.37 0.38 11.93
CA MET A 111 -13.64 1.07 11.66
C MET A 111 -14.87 0.14 11.59
N GLY A 112 -14.68 -1.18 11.65
CA GLY A 112 -15.77 -2.15 11.47
C GLY A 112 -16.36 -2.16 10.06
N LEU A 113 -15.52 -1.94 9.04
CA LEU A 113 -15.91 -1.90 7.63
C LEU A 113 -15.35 -3.12 6.87
N PRO A 114 -15.93 -3.51 5.72
CA PRO A 114 -15.31 -4.50 4.84
C PRO A 114 -13.97 -3.99 4.31
N PHE A 115 -13.11 -4.89 3.81
CA PHE A 115 -11.87 -4.51 3.12
C PHE A 115 -12.08 -4.48 1.59
N ALA A 116 -11.15 -3.87 0.84
CA ALA A 116 -11.33 -3.52 -0.57
C ALA A 116 -10.98 -4.66 -1.55
N ALA A 117 -9.85 -5.35 -1.36
CA ALA A 117 -9.37 -6.37 -2.28
C ALA A 117 -9.41 -7.78 -1.66
N PRO A 118 -10.13 -8.74 -2.26
CA PRO A 118 -10.07 -10.15 -1.86
C PRO A 118 -8.76 -10.80 -2.28
N GLY A 119 -8.30 -11.78 -1.49
CA GLY A 119 -7.14 -12.60 -1.79
C GLY A 119 -5.92 -12.32 -0.90
N ASP A 120 -5.14 -13.37 -0.67
CA ASP A 120 -3.98 -13.37 0.23
C ASP A 120 -2.69 -13.77 -0.48
N GLY A 121 -2.61 -13.53 -1.81
CA GLY A 121 -1.45 -13.92 -2.63
C GLY A 121 -0.12 -13.33 -2.13
N PHE A 122 -0.15 -12.16 -1.50
CA PHE A 122 1.01 -11.54 -0.85
C PHE A 122 1.55 -12.34 0.36
N ALA A 123 0.85 -13.38 0.81
CA ALA A 123 1.20 -14.25 1.93
C ALA A 123 1.26 -15.73 1.51
N SER A 124 1.61 -16.03 0.26
CA SER A 124 1.86 -17.41 -0.17
C SER A 124 3.00 -18.05 0.64
N PRO A 125 3.04 -19.39 0.76
CA PRO A 125 4.12 -20.08 1.48
C PRO A 125 5.52 -19.69 0.99
N GLU A 126 5.69 -19.51 -0.32
CA GLU A 126 6.94 -19.12 -0.97
C GLU A 126 7.34 -17.71 -0.57
N VAL A 127 6.41 -16.75 -0.64
CA VAL A 127 6.63 -15.36 -0.23
C VAL A 127 7.00 -15.30 1.26
N LEU A 128 6.26 -16.01 2.12
CA LEU A 128 6.55 -16.03 3.57
C LEU A 128 7.90 -16.67 3.88
N ALA A 129 8.31 -17.70 3.13
CA ALA A 129 9.60 -18.37 3.33
C ALA A 129 10.78 -17.50 2.94
N ALA A 130 10.66 -16.71 1.87
CA ALA A 130 11.70 -15.81 1.37
C ALA A 130 11.81 -14.49 2.16
N ASP A 131 10.81 -14.15 2.97
CA ASP A 131 10.74 -12.87 3.67
C ASP A 131 11.49 -12.84 5.02
N VAL A 132 11.81 -11.63 5.48
CA VAL A 132 12.37 -11.37 6.80
C VAL A 132 11.32 -11.62 7.90
N PRO A 133 11.72 -11.95 9.14
CA PRO A 133 10.76 -12.29 10.21
C PRO A 133 9.66 -11.26 10.44
N MET A 134 9.98 -9.96 10.37
CA MET A 134 8.99 -8.89 10.52
C MET A 134 8.01 -8.86 9.34
N GLY A 135 8.48 -8.98 8.11
CA GLY A 135 7.62 -8.99 6.93
C GLY A 135 6.66 -10.18 6.93
N ARG A 136 7.15 -11.36 7.35
CA ARG A 136 6.30 -12.55 7.55
C ARG A 136 5.20 -12.29 8.57
N LEU A 137 5.53 -11.67 9.69
CA LEU A 137 4.56 -11.31 10.73
C LEU A 137 3.50 -10.34 10.20
N GLU A 138 3.92 -9.26 9.52
CA GLU A 138 2.99 -8.27 8.96
C GLU A 138 2.05 -8.89 7.92
N ARG A 139 2.56 -9.78 7.05
CA ARG A 139 1.76 -10.52 6.06
C ARG A 139 0.74 -11.45 6.71
N MET A 140 1.15 -12.22 7.72
CA MET A 140 0.23 -13.07 8.48
C MET A 140 -0.84 -12.25 9.20
N HIS A 141 -0.47 -11.11 9.77
CA HIS A 141 -1.43 -10.17 10.35
C HIS A 141 -2.47 -9.70 9.33
N THR A 142 -2.06 -9.33 8.11
CA THR A 142 -2.98 -8.95 7.03
C THR A 142 -4.02 -10.04 6.74
N VAL A 143 -3.60 -11.31 6.68
CA VAL A 143 -4.49 -12.46 6.46
C VAL A 143 -5.49 -12.60 7.62
N VAL A 144 -4.99 -12.59 8.86
CA VAL A 144 -5.84 -12.70 10.05
C VAL A 144 -6.88 -11.59 10.13
N MET A 145 -6.49 -10.35 9.84
CA MET A 145 -7.44 -9.22 9.80
C MET A 145 -8.53 -9.43 8.76
N GLY A 146 -8.20 -9.96 7.58
CA GLY A 146 -9.18 -10.31 6.54
C GLY A 146 -10.22 -11.32 7.05
N HIS A 147 -9.76 -12.39 7.72
CA HIS A 147 -10.66 -13.38 8.32
C HIS A 147 -11.53 -12.82 9.44
N LEU A 148 -10.98 -11.93 10.28
CA LEU A 148 -11.74 -11.29 11.35
C LEU A 148 -12.84 -10.38 10.80
N ILE A 149 -12.54 -9.60 9.76
CA ILE A 149 -13.53 -8.76 9.08
C ILE A 149 -14.62 -9.64 8.44
N ALA A 150 -14.25 -10.71 7.74
CA ALA A 150 -15.20 -11.58 7.04
C ALA A 150 -16.15 -12.38 7.95
N ARG A 151 -15.83 -12.50 9.25
CA ARG A 151 -16.68 -13.16 10.24
C ARG A 151 -17.83 -12.26 10.74
N ASN A 152 -17.62 -10.94 10.72
CA ASN A 152 -18.57 -9.95 11.24
C ASN A 152 -19.58 -9.55 10.16
#